data_AF-A0A101HWZ3-F1
#
_entry.id   AF-A0A101HWZ3-F1
#
_cell.length_a   1.000
_cell.length_b   1.000
_cell.length_c   1.000
_cell.angle_alpha   90.00
_cell.angle_beta   90.00
_cell.angle_gamma   90.00
#
_symmetry.space_group_name_H-M   'P 1'
#
loop_
_entity.id
_entity.type
_entity.pdbx_description
1 polymer ?
#
loop_
_entity_poly.entity_id
_entity_poly.type
_entity_poly.pdbx_seq_one_letter_code
_entity_poly.pdbx_strand_id
1 'polypeptide(L)'
;MLIPYLIGSLLLSVLVGVGMALLVAPGVYIAVRYQFMPYLIVDRGMKPLEAFKAAGELTRGSWMNLFLFLLCLVGINFLGTIPLGLGLLITVPVAFIAHARVYRDLSPGQ
;
A
#
# COMPACT_ATOMS: atom_id res chain seq x y z
N MET A 1 16.03 -25.43 32.87
CA MET A 1 16.25 -23.99 32.62
C MET A 1 16.12 -23.62 31.13
N LEU A 2 16.61 -24.46 30.19
CA LEU A 2 16.51 -24.21 28.74
C LEU A 2 15.08 -24.29 28.16
N ILE A 3 14.29 -25.29 28.58
CA ILE A 3 12.90 -25.50 28.08
C ILE A 3 11.97 -24.31 28.38
N PRO A 4 11.87 -23.77 29.62
CA PRO A 4 11.03 -22.60 29.88
C PRO A 4 11.55 -21.34 29.17
N TYR A 5 12.85 -21.21 28.92
CA TYR A 5 13.42 -20.12 28.13
C TYR A 5 13.01 -20.18 26.66
N LEU A 6 13.05 -21.37 26.04
CA LEU A 6 12.61 -21.57 24.65
C LEU A 6 11.12 -21.33 24.46
N ILE A 7 10.29 -21.74 25.43
CA ILE A 7 8.85 -21.47 25.41
C ILE A 7 8.62 -19.96 25.52
N GLY A 8 9.30 -19.28 26.45
CA GLY A 8 9.19 -17.83 26.63
C GLY A 8 9.65 -17.04 25.41
N SER A 9 10.75 -17.44 24.76
CA SER A 9 11.25 -16.76 23.56
C SER A 9 10.33 -16.96 22.35
N LEU A 10 9.77 -18.17 22.15
CA LEU A 10 8.75 -18.42 21.12
C LEU A 10 7.50 -17.56 21.34
N LEU A 11 7.01 -17.49 22.57
CA LEU A 11 5.84 -16.68 22.93
C LEU A 11 6.10 -15.18 22.67
N LEU A 12 7.30 -14.70 23.03
CA LEU A 12 7.71 -13.32 22.77
C LEU A 12 7.84 -13.05 21.26
N SER A 13 8.43 -13.95 20.49
CA SER A 13 8.55 -13.80 19.03
C SER A 13 7.18 -13.77 18.34
N VAL A 14 6.24 -14.61 18.77
CA VAL A 14 4.86 -14.59 18.25
C VAL A 14 4.16 -13.29 18.64
N LEU A 15 4.29 -12.85 19.90
CA LEU A 15 3.65 -11.62 20.38
C LEU A 15 4.21 -10.37 19.69
N VAL A 16 5.53 -10.30 19.48
CA VAL A 16 6.19 -9.21 18.75
C VAL A 16 5.84 -9.26 17.26
N GLY A 17 5.83 -10.45 16.66
CA GLY A 17 5.43 -10.63 15.25
C GLY A 17 3.98 -10.21 15.01
N VAL A 18 3.07 -10.61 15.90
CA VAL A 18 1.67 -10.21 15.86
C VAL A 18 1.53 -8.72 16.13
N GLY A 19 2.25 -8.15 17.11
CA GLY A 19 2.24 -6.72 17.40
C GLY A 19 2.72 -5.86 16.22
N MET A 20 3.80 -6.28 15.55
CA MET A 20 4.26 -5.65 14.32
C MET A 20 3.25 -5.81 13.19
N ALA A 21 2.74 -7.02 12.94
CA ALA A 21 1.74 -7.26 11.90
C ALA A 21 0.46 -6.46 12.15
N LEU A 22 0.03 -6.32 13.41
CA LEU A 22 -1.15 -5.59 13.83
C LEU A 22 -0.95 -4.07 13.85
N LEU A 23 0.28 -3.56 13.77
CA LEU A 23 0.58 -2.15 13.48
C LEU A 23 0.73 -1.91 11.98
N VAL A 24 1.25 -2.88 11.24
CA VAL A 24 1.37 -2.84 9.77
C VAL A 24 -0.01 -2.92 9.12
N ALA A 25 -0.89 -3.82 9.55
CA ALA A 25 -2.24 -3.98 9.01
C ALA A 25 -3.11 -2.69 9.05
N PRO A 26 -3.25 -1.97 10.19
CA PRO A 26 -3.97 -0.70 10.24
C PRO A 26 -3.22 0.40 9.48
N GLY A 27 -1.89 0.39 9.47
CA GLY A 27 -1.09 1.31 8.66
C GLY A 27 -1.37 1.16 7.17
N VAL A 28 -1.37 -0.08 6.66
CA VAL A 28 -1.70 -0.40 5.28
C VAL A 28 -3.18 -0.12 4.99
N TYR A 29 -4.09 -0.41 5.91
CA TYR A 29 -5.50 -0.08 5.77
C TYR A 29 -5.71 1.43 5.56
N ILE A 30 -5.13 2.27 6.43
CA ILE A 30 -5.21 3.73 6.35
C ILE A 30 -4.52 4.22 5.08
N ALA A 31 -3.33 3.73 4.76
CA ALA A 31 -2.59 4.12 3.55
C ALA A 31 -3.42 3.83 2.28
N VAL A 32 -3.97 2.62 2.14
CA VAL A 32 -4.80 2.24 0.99
C VAL A 32 -6.08 3.08 0.91
N ARG A 33 -6.68 3.39 2.06
CA ARG A 33 -7.92 4.16 2.17
C ARG A 33 -7.73 5.64 1.81
N TYR A 34 -6.61 6.24 2.20
CA TYR A 34 -6.36 7.67 2.06
C TYR A 34 -5.29 8.03 1.03
N GLN A 35 -4.76 7.06 0.26
CA GLN A 35 -3.75 7.33 -0.78
C GLN A 35 -4.17 8.39 -1.81
N PHE A 36 -5.48 8.55 -2.04
CA PHE A 36 -6.04 9.52 -3.00
C PHE A 36 -6.34 10.89 -2.39
N MET A 37 -6.22 11.06 -1.08
CA MET A 37 -6.42 12.34 -0.39
C MET A 37 -5.52 13.47 -0.93
N PRO A 38 -4.18 13.32 -1.06
CA PRO A 38 -3.35 14.39 -1.60
C PRO A 38 -3.70 14.75 -3.05
N TYR A 39 -4.09 13.76 -3.86
CA TYR A 39 -4.56 13.98 -5.23
C TYR A 39 -5.86 14.80 -5.26
N LEU A 40 -6.81 14.52 -4.36
CA LEU A 40 -8.07 15.30 -4.26
C LEU A 40 -7.84 16.75 -3.82
N ILE A 41 -6.82 17.01 -2.99
CA ILE A 41 -6.47 18.37 -2.55
C ILE A 41 -5.83 19.15 -3.70
N VAL A 42 -4.88 18.53 -4.42
CA VAL A 42 -4.14 19.19 -5.50
C VAL A 42 -5.00 19.37 -6.76
N ASP A 43 -5.74 18.33 -7.14
CA ASP A 43 -6.49 18.28 -8.41
C ASP A 43 -7.86 18.96 -8.31
N ARG A 44 -8.51 18.89 -7.13
CA ARG A 44 -9.85 19.50 -6.91
C ARG A 44 -9.85 20.71 -5.99
N GLY A 45 -8.69 21.15 -5.50
CA GLY A 45 -8.61 22.29 -4.56
C GLY A 45 -9.41 22.09 -3.27
N MET A 46 -9.75 20.84 -2.92
CA MET A 46 -10.59 20.53 -1.77
C MET A 46 -9.87 20.83 -0.46
N LYS A 47 -10.62 21.31 0.54
CA LYS A 47 -10.09 21.48 1.89
C LYS A 47 -9.69 20.12 2.47
N PRO A 48 -8.63 20.02 3.31
CA PRO A 48 -8.12 18.75 3.81
C PRO A 48 -9.18 17.85 4.46
N LEU A 49 -10.15 18.45 5.16
CA LEU A 49 -11.21 17.72 5.85
C LEU A 49 -12.26 17.13 4.87
N GLU A 50 -12.56 17.83 3.78
CA GLU A 50 -13.47 17.36 2.73
C GLU A 50 -12.78 16.30 1.87
N ALA A 51 -11.50 16.48 1.55
CA ALA A 51 -10.69 15.50 0.84
C ALA A 51 -10.57 14.19 1.63
N PHE A 52 -10.53 14.24 2.96
CA PHE A 52 -10.48 13.04 3.81
C PHE A 52 -11.77 12.21 3.69
N LYS A 53 -12.93 12.87 3.75
CA LYS A 53 -14.23 12.21 3.57
C LYS A 53 -14.38 11.67 2.15
N ALA A 54 -14.03 12.47 1.14
CA ALA A 54 -14.11 12.08 -0.26
C ALA A 54 -13.17 10.89 -0.59
N ALA A 55 -11.92 10.90 -0.11
CA ALA A 55 -10.99 9.79 -0.28
C ALA A 55 -11.50 8.51 0.40
N GLY A 56 -12.10 8.66 1.57
CA GLY A 56 -12.80 7.58 2.26
C GLY A 56 -13.98 7.04 1.45
N GLU A 57 -14.88 7.86 0.93
CA GLU A 57 -15.99 7.31 0.13
C GLU A 57 -15.50 6.65 -1.17
N LEU A 58 -14.51 7.26 -1.83
CA LEU A 58 -13.93 6.78 -3.07
C LEU A 58 -13.32 5.38 -2.94
N THR A 59 -12.58 5.12 -1.85
CA THR A 59 -11.96 3.80 -1.64
C THR A 59 -12.87 2.79 -0.94
N ARG A 60 -14.08 3.18 -0.50
CA ARG A 60 -14.95 2.28 0.30
C ARG A 60 -15.48 1.10 -0.51
N GLY A 61 -15.79 1.32 -1.79
CA GLY A 61 -16.30 0.27 -2.69
C GLY A 61 -15.21 -0.66 -3.25
N SER A 62 -13.94 -0.24 -3.21
CA SER A 62 -12.84 -0.90 -3.92
C SER A 62 -11.61 -1.19 -3.04
N TRP A 63 -11.72 -1.01 -1.72
CA TRP A 63 -10.60 -1.19 -0.79
C TRP A 63 -9.89 -2.54 -0.94
N MET A 64 -10.65 -3.63 -1.10
CA MET A 64 -10.10 -4.98 -1.29
C MET A 64 -9.29 -5.08 -2.60
N ASN A 65 -9.81 -4.50 -3.68
CA ASN A 65 -9.11 -4.49 -4.98
C ASN A 65 -7.85 -3.63 -4.92
N LEU A 66 -7.88 -2.49 -4.21
CA LEU A 66 -6.72 -1.63 -4.02
C LEU A 66 -5.65 -2.29 -3.14
N PHE A 67 -6.06 -3.06 -2.12
CA PHE A 67 -5.16 -3.85 -1.30
C PHE A 67 -4.47 -4.95 -2.12
N LEU A 68 -5.22 -5.71 -2.91
CA LEU A 68 -4.67 -6.72 -3.82
C LEU A 68 -3.74 -6.11 -4.87
N PHE A 69 -4.07 -4.92 -5.39
CA PHE A 69 -3.21 -4.19 -6.31
C PHE A 69 -1.88 -3.78 -5.67
N LEU A 70 -1.91 -3.23 -4.44
CA LEU A 70 -0.69 -2.93 -3.68
C LEU A 70 0.13 -4.19 -3.40
N LEU A 71 -0.53 -5.30 -3.05
CA LEU A 71 0.13 -6.57 -2.78
C LEU A 71 0.84 -7.12 -4.03
N CYS A 72 0.19 -7.05 -5.19
CA CYS A 72 0.80 -7.39 -6.48
C CYS A 72 1.99 -6.48 -6.81
N LEU A 73 1.87 -5.17 -6.57
CA LEU A 73 2.97 -4.22 -6.77
C LEU A 73 4.17 -4.52 -5.88
N VAL A 74 3.94 -4.84 -4.61
CA VAL A 74 5.00 -5.28 -3.68
C VAL A 74 5.64 -6.57 -4.18
N GLY A 75 4.83 -7.56 -4.59
CA GLY A 75 5.32 -8.82 -5.16
C GLY A 75 6.17 -8.62 -6.42
N ILE A 76 5.74 -7.76 -7.34
CA ILE A 76 6.49 -7.43 -8.56
C ILE A 76 7.79 -6.69 -8.21
N ASN A 77 7.77 -5.76 -7.25
CA ASN A 77 8.99 -5.09 -6.80
C ASN A 77 9.96 -6.08 -6.13
N PHE A 78 9.45 -7.03 -5.35
CA PHE A 78 10.24 -8.08 -4.71
C PHE A 78 10.82 -9.07 -5.72
N LEU A 79 10.09 -9.38 -6.79
CA LEU A 79 10.62 -10.16 -7.92
C LEU A 79 11.64 -9.34 -8.74
N GLY A 80 11.46 -8.02 -8.81
CA GLY A 80 12.35 -7.08 -9.48
C GLY A 80 13.66 -6.80 -8.75
N THR A 81 13.77 -7.13 -7.46
CA THR A 81 15.04 -7.09 -6.71
C THR A 81 15.87 -8.36 -6.88
N ILE A 82 15.27 -9.48 -7.29
CA ILE A 82 15.95 -10.77 -7.52
C ILE A 82 17.08 -10.69 -8.56
N PRO A 83 16.99 -9.94 -9.69
CA PRO A 83 18.12 -9.76 -10.60
C PRO A 83 19.05 -8.63 -10.14
N LEU A 84 19.53 -8.66 -8.88
CA LEU A 84 20.50 -7.70 -8.33
C LEU A 84 20.07 -6.22 -8.40
N GLY A 85 18.77 -5.92 -8.41
CA GLY A 85 18.26 -4.55 -8.52
C GLY A 85 18.33 -3.95 -9.94
N LEU A 86 18.75 -4.70 -10.96
CA LEU A 86 18.70 -4.26 -12.37
C LEU A 86 17.26 -4.21 -12.92
N GLY A 87 16.33 -4.96 -12.32
CA GLY A 87 14.91 -4.91 -12.64
C GLY A 87 14.27 -3.56 -12.32
N LEU A 88 14.74 -2.87 -11.27
CA LEU A 88 14.25 -1.54 -10.84
C LEU A 88 14.46 -0.47 -11.92
N LEU A 89 15.51 -0.56 -12.73
CA LEU A 89 15.73 0.40 -13.82
C LEU A 89 14.69 0.31 -14.94
N ILE A 90 14.01 -0.84 -15.08
CA ILE A 90 12.95 -1.05 -16.08
C ILE A 90 11.57 -0.97 -15.42
N THR A 91 11.39 -1.51 -14.21
CA THR A 91 10.10 -1.50 -13.52
C THR A 91 9.70 -0.12 -13.04
N VAL A 92 10.64 0.77 -12.68
CA VAL A 92 10.33 2.16 -12.30
C VAL A 92 9.69 2.94 -13.47
N PRO A 93 10.31 3.05 -14.66
CA PRO A 93 9.69 3.77 -15.78
C PRO A 93 8.41 3.09 -16.28
N VAL A 94 8.33 1.76 -16.27
CA VAL A 94 7.11 1.03 -16.62
C VAL A 94 5.99 1.28 -15.60
N ALA A 95 6.30 1.36 -14.31
CA ALA A 95 5.34 1.71 -13.28
C ALA A 95 4.82 3.14 -13.46
N PHE A 96 5.68 4.10 -13.82
CA PHE A 96 5.27 5.47 -14.13
C PHE A 96 4.32 5.54 -15.35
N ILE A 97 4.64 4.82 -16.43
CA ILE A 97 3.79 4.79 -17.64
C ILE A 97 2.45 4.09 -17.36
N ALA A 98 2.47 3.02 -16.57
CA ALA A 98 1.25 2.32 -16.17
C ALA A 98 0.37 3.21 -15.28
N HIS A 99 0.97 3.94 -14.33
CA HIS A 99 0.26 4.92 -13.50
C HIS A 99 -0.40 6.02 -14.35
N ALA A 100 0.34 6.55 -15.33
CA ALA A 100 -0.18 7.57 -16.24
C ALA A 100 -1.33 7.06 -17.13
N ARG A 101 -1.25 5.81 -17.60
CA ARG A 101 -2.33 5.19 -18.38
C ARG A 101 -3.59 4.95 -17.55
N VAL A 102 -3.43 4.41 -16.34
CA VAL A 102 -4.57 4.16 -15.44
C VAL A 102 -5.25 5.46 -15.04
N TYR A 103 -4.47 6.52 -14.79
CA TYR A 103 -5.01 7.87 -14.56
C TYR A 103 -5.80 8.40 -15.76
N ARG A 104 -5.31 8.19 -16.98
CA ARG A 104 -5.98 8.63 -18.22
C ARG A 104 -7.20 7.79 -18.59
N ASP A 105 -7.22 6.51 -18.25
CA ASP A 105 -8.38 5.65 -18.52
C ASP A 105 -9.48 5.82 -17.46
N LEU A 106 -9.11 6.22 -16.23
CA LEU A 106 -10.05 6.61 -15.17
C LEU A 106 -10.51 8.07 -15.28
N SER A 107 -9.84 8.89 -16.08
CA SER A 107 -10.25 10.26 -16.42
C SER A 107 -10.89 10.23 -17.82
N PRO A 108 -12.23 10.16 -17.93
CA PRO A 108 -12.86 10.26 -19.24
C PRO A 108 -12.56 11.66 -19.79
N GLY A 109 -11.79 11.69 -20.87
CA GLY A 109 -11.58 12.79 -21.82
C GLY A 109 -11.84 14.22 -21.34
N GLN A 110 -10.79 15.03 -21.40
CA GLN A 110 -10.87 16.23 -22.23
C GLN A 110 -10.15 15.94 -23.55
#